data_AF-A0A1X9LMC0-F1
#
_entry.id   AF-A0A1X9LMC0-F1
#
_cell.length_a   1.000
_cell.length_b   1.000
_cell.length_c   1.000
_cell.angle_alpha   90.00
_cell.angle_beta   90.00
_cell.angle_gamma   90.00
#
_symmetry.space_group_name_H-M   'P 1'
#
loop_
_entity.id
_entity.type
_entity.pdbx_description
1 polymer ?
#
loop_
_entity_poly.entity_id
_entity_poly.type
_entity_poly.pdbx_seq_one_letter_code
_entity_poly.pdbx_strand_id
1 'polypeptide(L)'
;MTNTITFPGENTPAFPAVALHLPDDWREIVVAGTVLAGAKSVPEGEFRPNVVVALSRFARGYTLDDAIRTVTEKVESIDGAVELGRDDYEVLGRPGFRIEFSYPDPRVGTLMQGVRIAVIEHGAVADLVQVTATATGTQATELWGELRDVQSSLSEATAGVA
;
A
#
# COMPACT_ATOMS: atom_id res chain seq x y z
N MET A 1 0.75 29.85 30.57
CA MET A 1 0.09 28.53 30.70
C MET A 1 0.53 27.70 29.51
N THR A 2 0.92 26.45 29.74
CA THR A 2 1.31 25.52 28.67
C THR A 2 0.22 24.46 28.57
N ASN A 3 -0.29 24.24 27.35
CA ASN A 3 -1.18 23.13 27.06
C ASN A 3 -0.40 22.06 26.30
N THR A 4 -0.54 20.80 26.71
CA THR A 4 0.10 19.66 26.06
C THR A 4 -0.95 18.94 25.22
N ILE A 5 -0.62 18.70 23.95
CA ILE A 5 -1.42 17.85 23.05
C ILE A 5 -0.65 16.56 22.77
N THR A 6 -1.37 15.45 22.60
CA THR A 6 -0.80 14.12 22.38
C THR A 6 -1.35 13.48 21.11
N PHE A 7 -0.60 12.51 20.59
CA PHE A 7 -1.04 11.64 19.52
C PHE A 7 -0.85 10.17 19.94
N PRO A 8 -1.89 9.32 19.85
CA PRO A 8 -3.27 9.69 19.54
C PRO A 8 -3.92 10.53 20.66
N GLY A 9 -5.03 11.20 20.33
CA GLY A 9 -5.81 12.03 21.25
C GLY A 9 -7.25 12.21 20.77
N GLU A 10 -8.09 12.85 21.58
CA GLU A 10 -9.54 12.99 21.33
C GLU A 10 -9.85 13.63 19.96
N ASN A 11 -9.10 14.67 19.60
CA ASN A 11 -9.24 15.37 18.31
C ASN A 11 -8.17 14.96 17.29
N THR A 12 -7.33 13.98 17.62
CA THR A 12 -6.18 13.49 16.85
C THR A 12 -6.16 11.96 16.88
N PRO A 13 -7.15 11.28 16.26
CA PRO A 13 -7.31 9.84 16.38
C PRO A 13 -6.05 9.09 15.93
N ALA A 14 -5.81 7.89 16.45
CA ALA A 14 -4.74 7.03 15.94
C ALA A 14 -4.94 6.74 14.45
N PHE A 15 -3.88 6.32 13.76
CA PHE A 15 -4.05 5.68 12.46
C PHE A 15 -4.78 4.34 12.62
N PRO A 16 -5.47 3.84 11.58
CA PRO A 16 -6.06 2.52 11.59
C PRO A 16 -4.97 1.47 11.87
N ALA A 17 -5.27 0.56 12.80
CA ALA A 17 -4.41 -0.59 13.04
C ALA A 17 -4.60 -1.58 11.89
N VAL A 18 -3.51 -2.00 11.25
CA VAL A 18 -3.53 -2.89 10.09
C VAL A 18 -2.59 -4.07 10.29
N ALA A 19 -2.91 -5.20 9.68
CA ALA A 19 -2.10 -6.41 9.68
C ALA A 19 -1.95 -6.93 8.24
N LEU A 20 -0.76 -7.45 7.93
CA LEU A 20 -0.44 -8.08 6.66
C LEU A 20 0.02 -9.52 6.94
N HIS A 21 -0.57 -10.52 6.30
CA HIS A 21 -0.16 -11.91 6.48
C HIS A 21 0.87 -12.29 5.42
N LEU A 22 2.03 -12.72 5.89
CA LEU A 22 3.16 -13.10 5.05
C LEU A 22 3.27 -14.63 4.98
N PRO A 23 3.50 -15.21 3.78
CA PRO A 23 3.86 -16.62 3.64
C PRO A 23 5.16 -16.95 4.37
N ASP A 24 5.42 -18.24 4.61
CA ASP A 24 6.59 -18.70 5.39
C ASP A 24 7.95 -18.30 4.79
N ASP A 25 8.03 -18.15 3.46
CA ASP A 25 9.25 -17.75 2.76
C ASP A 25 9.40 -16.21 2.62
N TRP A 26 8.49 -15.45 3.22
CA TRP A 26 8.56 -14.01 3.35
C TRP A 26 9.10 -13.60 4.70
N ARG A 27 9.60 -12.37 4.76
CA ARG A 27 10.03 -11.74 6.01
C ARG A 27 9.59 -10.30 6.07
N GLU A 28 9.36 -9.83 7.29
CA GLU A 28 9.21 -8.40 7.57
C GLU A 28 10.50 -7.66 7.20
N ILE A 29 10.35 -6.48 6.62
CA ILE A 29 11.43 -5.55 6.32
C ILE A 29 11.03 -4.14 6.73
N VAL A 30 12.00 -3.24 6.88
CA VAL A 30 11.74 -1.82 7.14
C VAL A 30 11.93 -1.03 5.85
N VAL A 31 10.88 -0.32 5.44
CA VAL A 31 10.91 0.60 4.29
C VAL A 31 10.49 1.98 4.76
N ALA A 32 11.29 3.00 4.43
CA ALA A 32 11.02 4.37 4.82
C ALA A 32 9.66 4.85 4.26
N GLY A 33 8.85 5.49 5.11
CA GLY A 33 7.53 6.00 4.73
C GLY A 33 6.40 4.96 4.71
N THR A 34 6.64 3.76 5.25
CA THR A 34 5.65 2.67 5.33
C THR A 34 5.39 2.31 6.79
N VAL A 35 4.19 1.82 7.10
CA VAL A 35 3.84 1.30 8.43
C VAL A 35 4.03 -0.22 8.53
N LEU A 36 3.95 -0.93 7.41
CA LEU A 36 4.25 -2.35 7.29
C LEU A 36 4.97 -2.60 5.97
N ALA A 37 5.89 -3.56 5.96
CA ALA A 37 6.48 -4.06 4.73
C ALA A 37 6.92 -5.52 4.88
N GLY A 38 6.61 -6.32 3.86
CA GLY A 38 7.07 -7.69 3.72
C GLY A 38 7.80 -7.88 2.40
N ALA A 39 8.80 -8.75 2.37
CA ALA A 39 9.47 -9.15 1.14
C ALA A 39 9.70 -10.65 1.07
N LYS A 40 9.57 -11.20 -0.14
CA LYS A 40 9.92 -12.59 -0.42
C LYS A 40 11.43 -12.76 -0.28
N SER A 41 11.85 -13.89 0.30
CA SER A 41 13.26 -14.26 0.35
C SER A 41 13.75 -14.63 -1.05
N VAL A 42 14.86 -14.04 -1.47
CA VAL A 42 15.51 -14.31 -2.76
C VAL A 42 17.03 -14.39 -2.53
N PRO A 43 17.78 -15.01 -3.45
CA PRO A 43 19.24 -15.00 -3.43
C PRO A 43 19.84 -13.59 -3.33
N GLU A 44 21.06 -13.51 -2.80
CA GLU A 44 21.77 -12.25 -2.69
C GLU A 44 22.01 -11.61 -4.08
N GLY A 45 21.81 -10.30 -4.17
CA GLY A 45 21.97 -9.54 -5.42
C GLY A 45 20.71 -9.48 -6.28
N GLU A 46 19.69 -10.29 -6.02
CA GLU A 46 18.42 -10.22 -6.73
C GLU A 46 17.50 -9.12 -6.18
N PHE A 47 16.66 -8.58 -7.07
CA PHE A 47 15.58 -7.71 -6.65
C PHE A 47 14.64 -8.48 -5.72
N ARG A 48 14.30 -7.91 -4.56
CA ARG A 48 13.39 -8.54 -3.60
C ARG A 48 11.94 -8.11 -3.88
N PRO A 49 11.06 -9.01 -4.39
CA PRO A 49 9.65 -8.70 -4.49
C PRO A 49 9.10 -8.36 -3.11
N ASN A 50 8.30 -7.31 -3.04
CA ASN A 50 7.84 -6.78 -1.76
C ASN A 50 6.41 -6.26 -1.85
N VAL A 51 5.77 -6.23 -0.68
CA VAL A 51 4.50 -5.57 -0.45
C VAL A 51 4.71 -4.58 0.69
N VAL A 52 4.35 -3.33 0.46
CA VAL A 52 4.44 -2.26 1.45
C VAL A 52 3.07 -1.64 1.70
N VAL A 53 2.85 -1.19 2.93
CA VAL A 53 1.63 -0.49 3.36
C VAL A 53 2.01 0.89 3.87
N ALA A 54 1.43 1.92 3.28
CA ALA A 54 1.57 3.30 3.73
C ALA A 54 0.21 3.85 4.19
N LEU A 55 0.25 4.69 5.23
CA LEU A 55 -0.91 5.41 5.74
C LEU A 55 -0.65 6.91 5.60
N SER A 56 -1.64 7.66 5.11
CA SER A 56 -1.58 9.11 4.98
C SER A 56 -2.86 9.75 5.46
N ARG A 57 -2.76 10.84 6.21
CA ARG A 57 -3.92 11.55 6.77
C ARG A 57 -4.28 12.78 5.97
N PHE A 58 -5.56 12.92 5.68
CA PHE A 58 -6.17 14.04 4.97
C PHE A 58 -7.27 14.69 5.81
N ALA A 59 -7.68 15.89 5.40
CA ALA A 59 -8.79 16.58 6.00
C ALA A 59 -10.13 15.87 5.73
N ARG A 60 -11.14 16.13 6.56
CA ARG A 60 -12.51 15.69 6.31
C ARG A 60 -12.96 16.08 4.89
N GLY A 61 -13.58 15.13 4.19
CA GLY A 61 -14.08 15.31 2.84
C GLY A 61 -13.11 14.86 1.74
N TYR A 62 -11.89 14.42 2.09
CA TYR A 62 -11.06 13.67 1.14
C TYR A 62 -11.71 12.32 0.83
N THR A 63 -11.93 12.05 -0.46
CA THR A 63 -12.73 10.90 -0.92
C THR A 63 -11.88 9.81 -1.55
N LEU A 64 -12.48 8.64 -1.78
CA LEU A 64 -11.86 7.59 -2.59
C LEU A 64 -11.59 8.09 -4.02
N ASP A 65 -12.49 8.87 -4.62
CA ASP A 65 -12.31 9.42 -5.96
C ASP A 65 -11.09 10.36 -6.04
N ASP A 66 -10.86 11.17 -5.01
CA ASP A 66 -9.65 12.01 -4.90
C ASP A 66 -8.38 11.14 -4.88
N ALA A 67 -8.42 10.02 -4.15
CA ALA A 67 -7.31 9.09 -4.06
C ALA A 67 -7.07 8.35 -5.38
N ILE A 68 -8.14 7.90 -6.07
CA ILE A 68 -8.09 7.27 -7.40
C ILE A 68 -7.47 8.23 -8.42
N ARG A 69 -7.93 9.48 -8.44
CA ARG A 69 -7.36 10.50 -9.33
C ARG A 69 -5.89 10.71 -9.05
N THR A 70 -5.51 10.87 -7.78
CA THR A 70 -4.11 11.09 -7.38
C THR A 70 -3.20 9.92 -7.78
N VAL A 71 -3.62 8.67 -7.52
CA VAL A 71 -2.80 7.49 -7.89
C VAL A 71 -2.72 7.33 -9.40
N THR A 72 -3.79 7.60 -10.14
CA THR A 72 -3.82 7.54 -11.60
C THR A 72 -2.90 8.59 -12.21
N GLU A 73 -3.01 9.86 -11.79
CA GLU A 73 -2.13 10.95 -12.23
C GLU A 73 -0.65 10.61 -11.96
N LYS A 74 -0.37 9.98 -10.81
CA LYS A 74 0.98 9.53 -10.49
C LYS A 74 1.47 8.44 -11.44
N VAL A 75 0.65 7.44 -11.76
CA VAL A 75 1.01 6.38 -12.72
C VAL A 75 1.25 6.97 -14.11
N GLU A 76 0.38 7.86 -14.57
CA GLU A 76 0.50 8.54 -15.87
C GLU A 76 1.74 9.44 -15.97
N SER A 77 2.23 9.95 -14.84
CA SER A 77 3.45 10.77 -14.78
C SER A 77 4.76 9.98 -14.90
N ILE A 78 4.72 8.64 -14.80
CA ILE A 78 5.90 7.79 -14.89
C ILE A 78 6.26 7.57 -16.36
N ASP A 79 7.47 7.98 -16.74
CA ASP A 79 7.96 7.81 -18.10
C ASP A 79 8.00 6.33 -18.50
N GLY A 80 7.41 6.01 -19.66
CA GLY A 80 7.29 4.64 -20.16
C GLY A 80 6.35 3.73 -19.37
N ALA A 81 5.50 4.26 -18.49
CA ALA A 81 4.52 3.44 -17.80
C ALA A 81 3.46 2.87 -18.75
N VAL A 82 3.14 1.59 -18.55
CA VAL A 82 2.10 0.86 -19.24
C VAL A 82 1.13 0.32 -18.20
N GLU A 83 -0.08 0.82 -18.23
CA GLU A 83 -1.17 0.28 -17.41
C GLU A 83 -1.59 -1.10 -17.92
N LEU A 84 -1.75 -2.03 -16.99
CA LEU A 84 -2.13 -3.42 -17.24
C LEU A 84 -3.59 -3.68 -16.87
N GLY A 85 -4.14 -2.87 -15.97
CA GLY A 85 -5.56 -2.85 -15.65
C GLY A 85 -5.87 -2.04 -14.40
N ARG A 86 -7.11 -1.59 -14.29
CA ARG A 86 -7.67 -0.92 -13.11
C ARG A 86 -9.13 -1.29 -12.91
N ASP A 87 -9.60 -1.24 -11.67
CA ASP A 87 -10.96 -1.63 -11.29
C ASP A 87 -11.28 -1.19 -9.86
N ASP A 88 -12.58 -1.04 -9.59
CA ASP A 88 -13.10 -0.96 -8.23
C ASP A 88 -12.79 -2.27 -7.50
N TYR A 89 -12.22 -2.17 -6.30
CA TYR A 89 -11.68 -3.31 -5.59
C TYR A 89 -11.89 -3.16 -4.09
N GLU A 90 -12.35 -4.22 -3.41
CA GLU A 90 -12.51 -4.17 -1.95
C GLU A 90 -11.14 -4.25 -1.26
N VAL A 91 -10.88 -3.32 -0.34
CA VAL A 91 -9.62 -3.25 0.43
C VAL A 91 -10.00 -2.97 1.88
N LEU A 92 -9.55 -3.78 2.84
CA LEU A 92 -9.98 -3.69 4.25
C LEU A 92 -11.50 -3.78 4.44
N GLY A 93 -12.19 -4.65 3.67
CA GLY A 93 -13.63 -4.87 3.80
C GLY A 93 -14.50 -3.67 3.40
N ARG A 94 -13.95 -2.72 2.63
CA ARG A 94 -14.63 -1.48 2.22
C ARG A 94 -14.35 -1.15 0.75
N PRO A 95 -15.16 -0.30 0.11
CA PRO A 95 -14.90 0.18 -1.24
C PRO A 95 -13.48 0.75 -1.36
N GLY A 96 -12.81 0.36 -2.42
CA GLY A 96 -11.45 0.76 -2.73
C GLY A 96 -11.21 0.67 -4.22
N PHE A 97 -9.94 0.74 -4.60
CA PHE A 97 -9.54 0.74 -6.00
C PHE A 97 -8.21 0.03 -6.18
N ARG A 98 -8.05 -0.64 -7.33
CA ARG A 98 -6.82 -1.28 -7.76
C ARG A 98 -6.36 -0.68 -9.08
N ILE A 99 -5.05 -0.48 -9.21
CA ILE A 99 -4.37 -0.25 -10.49
C ILE A 99 -3.08 -1.07 -10.55
N GLU A 100 -2.84 -1.72 -11.67
CA GLU A 100 -1.61 -2.45 -11.96
C GLU A 100 -0.96 -1.88 -13.22
N PHE A 101 0.35 -1.70 -13.16
CA PHE A 101 1.13 -1.07 -14.22
C PHE A 101 2.57 -1.57 -14.20
N SER A 102 3.27 -1.38 -15.31
CA SER A 102 4.71 -1.64 -15.43
C SER A 102 5.42 -0.40 -15.96
N TYR A 103 6.72 -0.27 -15.69
CA TYR A 103 7.54 0.83 -16.21
C TYR A 103 9.02 0.43 -16.26
N PRO A 104 9.83 1.07 -17.12
CA PRO A 104 11.27 0.85 -17.15
C PRO A 104 11.96 1.44 -15.91
N ASP A 105 12.81 0.65 -15.27
CA ASP A 105 13.72 1.05 -14.20
C ASP A 105 15.19 0.80 -14.63
N PRO A 106 16.07 1.81 -14.54
CA PRO A 106 17.44 1.71 -15.05
C PRO A 106 18.32 0.70 -14.30
N ARG A 107 17.90 0.22 -13.12
CA ARG A 107 18.69 -0.68 -12.27
C ARG A 107 18.34 -2.14 -12.49
N VAL A 108 17.07 -2.44 -12.77
CA VAL A 108 16.54 -3.81 -12.80
C VAL A 108 15.75 -4.15 -14.06
N GLY A 109 15.73 -3.26 -15.06
CA GLY A 109 14.93 -3.43 -16.26
C GLY A 109 13.48 -3.05 -15.97
N THR A 110 12.51 -3.87 -16.34
CA THR A 110 11.10 -3.54 -16.08
C THR A 110 10.74 -3.80 -14.62
N LEU A 111 10.04 -2.86 -13.99
CA LEU A 111 9.29 -3.07 -12.75
C LEU A 111 7.81 -3.22 -13.05
N MET A 112 7.14 -4.08 -12.28
CA MET A 112 5.69 -4.19 -12.24
C MET A 112 5.21 -3.82 -10.84
N GLN A 113 4.19 -2.98 -10.76
CA GLN A 113 3.58 -2.54 -9.52
C GLN A 113 2.06 -2.69 -9.56
N GLY A 114 1.52 -3.02 -8.39
CA GLY A 114 0.10 -3.15 -8.14
C GLY A 114 -0.23 -2.33 -6.92
N VAL A 115 -1.08 -1.33 -7.08
CA VAL A 115 -1.48 -0.43 -6.01
C VAL A 115 -2.93 -0.69 -5.67
N ARG A 116 -3.22 -0.86 -4.38
CA ARG A 116 -4.57 -0.95 -3.84
C ARG A 116 -4.77 0.15 -2.81
N ILE A 117 -5.89 0.85 -2.89
CA ILE A 117 -6.20 1.97 -2.00
C ILE A 117 -7.58 1.85 -1.38
N ALA A 118 -7.69 2.32 -0.13
CA ALA A 118 -8.94 2.54 0.58
C ALA A 118 -8.87 3.84 1.37
N VAL A 119 -10.02 4.49 1.57
CA VAL A 119 -10.13 5.64 2.45
C VAL A 119 -10.95 5.26 3.69
N ILE A 120 -10.45 5.62 4.86
CA ILE A 120 -11.08 5.39 6.16
C ILE A 120 -11.40 6.74 6.78
N GLU A 121 -12.68 7.06 6.89
CA GLU A 121 -13.12 8.31 7.50
C GLU A 121 -13.15 8.20 9.03
N HIS A 122 -12.53 9.16 9.71
CA HIS A 122 -12.49 9.27 11.17
C HIS A 122 -12.90 10.68 11.61
N GLY A 123 -14.20 10.94 11.73
CA GLY A 123 -14.72 12.20 12.26
C GLY A 123 -14.24 13.43 11.48
N ALA A 124 -13.19 14.10 12.00
CA ALA A 124 -12.61 15.31 11.42
C ALA A 124 -11.50 15.05 10.38
N VAL A 125 -11.06 13.81 10.19
CA VAL A 125 -9.99 13.44 9.25
C VAL A 125 -10.37 12.21 8.42
N ALA A 126 -9.62 11.96 7.36
CA ALA A 126 -9.71 10.75 6.56
C ALA A 126 -8.31 10.16 6.37
N ASP A 127 -8.15 8.85 6.55
CA ASP A 127 -6.89 8.15 6.38
C ASP A 127 -6.92 7.34 5.07
N LEU A 128 -5.96 7.60 4.18
CA LEU A 128 -5.69 6.80 3.00
C LEU A 128 -4.79 5.62 3.39
N VAL A 129 -5.26 4.42 3.13
CA VAL A 129 -4.46 3.19 3.17
C VAL A 129 -4.04 2.87 1.76
N GLN A 130 -2.73 2.76 1.52
CA GLN A 130 -2.18 2.34 0.24
C GLN A 130 -1.30 1.11 0.42
N VAL A 131 -1.63 0.03 -0.31
CA VAL A 131 -0.81 -1.18 -0.40
C VAL A 131 -0.17 -1.23 -1.77
N THR A 132 1.15 -1.43 -1.83
CA THR A 132 1.88 -1.51 -3.09
C THR A 132 2.71 -2.78 -3.14
N ALA A 133 2.38 -3.66 -4.10
CA ALA A 133 3.20 -4.79 -4.49
C ALA A 133 4.18 -4.36 -5.58
N THR A 134 5.43 -4.85 -5.51
CA THR A 134 6.45 -4.58 -6.51
C THR A 134 7.24 -5.86 -6.84
N ALA A 135 7.46 -6.11 -8.13
CA ALA A 135 8.38 -7.13 -8.63
C ALA A 135 9.09 -6.62 -9.89
N THR A 136 10.16 -7.30 -10.32
CA THR A 136 10.63 -7.13 -11.70
C THR A 136 9.65 -7.74 -12.70
N GLY A 137 9.70 -7.31 -13.96
CA GLY A 137 8.87 -7.86 -15.03
C GLY A 137 9.04 -9.38 -15.18
N THR A 138 10.27 -9.88 -15.07
CA THR A 138 10.56 -11.33 -15.08
C THR A 138 9.97 -12.04 -13.88
N GLN A 139 10.11 -11.50 -12.66
CA GLN A 139 9.51 -12.11 -11.47
C GLN A 139 7.98 -12.12 -11.53
N ALA A 140 7.38 -11.09 -12.12
CA ALA A 140 5.92 -10.98 -12.19
C ALA A 140 5.27 -12.05 -13.07
N THR A 141 5.98 -12.67 -14.02
CA THR A 141 5.40 -13.76 -14.81
C THR A 141 5.06 -15.00 -13.98
N GLU A 142 5.70 -15.14 -12.81
CA GLU A 142 5.52 -16.29 -11.91
C GLU A 142 4.90 -15.89 -10.57
N LEU A 143 5.33 -14.76 -9.99
CA LEU A 143 5.02 -14.38 -8.61
C LEU A 143 3.84 -13.41 -8.47
N TRP A 144 3.25 -12.93 -9.57
CA TRP A 144 2.24 -11.88 -9.46
C TRP A 144 0.95 -12.33 -8.76
N GLY A 145 0.57 -13.60 -8.92
CA GLY A 145 -0.54 -14.19 -8.16
C GLY A 145 -0.27 -14.15 -6.65
N GLU A 146 0.91 -14.58 -6.23
CA GLU A 146 1.33 -14.58 -4.83
C GLU A 146 1.38 -13.16 -4.25
N LEU A 147 1.92 -12.18 -4.99
CA LEU A 147 1.92 -10.77 -4.59
C LEU A 147 0.51 -10.23 -4.39
N ARG A 148 -0.43 -10.59 -5.28
CA ARG A 148 -1.84 -10.23 -5.12
C ARG A 148 -2.44 -10.88 -3.88
N ASP A 149 -2.10 -12.12 -3.57
CA ASP A 149 -2.59 -12.81 -2.37
C ASP A 149 -2.08 -12.14 -1.09
N VAL A 150 -0.79 -11.77 -1.05
CA VAL A 150 -0.22 -10.99 0.07
C VAL A 150 -0.93 -9.65 0.22
N GLN A 151 -1.17 -8.91 -0.87
CA GLN A 151 -1.94 -7.66 -0.80
C GLN A 151 -3.38 -7.87 -0.30
N SER A 152 -4.04 -8.96 -0.72
CA SER A 152 -5.39 -9.31 -0.30
C SER A 152 -5.47 -9.70 1.17
N SER A 153 -4.35 -10.11 1.76
CA SER A 153 -4.28 -10.46 3.19
C SER A 153 -4.33 -9.26 4.12
N LEU A 154 -4.22 -8.02 3.60
CA LEU A 154 -4.33 -6.83 4.42
C LEU A 154 -5.67 -6.81 5.14
N SER A 155 -5.63 -6.71 6.47
CA SER A 155 -6.81 -6.67 7.34
C SER A 155 -6.68 -5.56 8.38
N GLU A 156 -7.80 -5.14 8.95
CA GLU A 156 -7.77 -4.33 10.17
C GLU A 156 -7.25 -5.21 11.31
N ALA A 157 -6.22 -4.75 12.00
CA ALA A 157 -5.76 -5.43 13.19
C ALA A 157 -6.81 -5.22 14.29
N THR A 158 -7.25 -6.31 14.92
CA THR A 158 -7.97 -6.18 16.18
C THR A 158 -7.07 -5.45 17.16
N ALA A 159 -7.58 -4.38 17.77
CA ALA A 159 -6.86 -3.63 18.79
C ALA A 159 -6.50 -4.60 19.93
N GLY A 160 -5.27 -5.12 19.88
CA GLY A 160 -4.65 -5.77 21.01
C GLY A 160 -4.56 -4.72 22.09
N VAL A 161 -5.27 -4.92 23.19
CA VAL A 161 -5.10 -4.15 24.41
C VAL A 161 -3.63 -4.29 24.81
N ALA A 162 -2.84 -3.26 24.54
CA ALA A 162 -1.53 -3.07 25.12
C ALA A 162 -1.70 -2.38 26.49
#